data_AF-A0A2P2DZ97-F1
#
_entry.id   AF-A0A2P2DZ97-F1
#
_cell.length_a   1.000
_cell.length_b   1.000
_cell.length_c   1.000
_cell.angle_alpha   90.00
_cell.angle_beta   90.00
_cell.angle_gamma   90.00
#
_symmetry.space_group_name_H-M   'P 1'
#
loop_
_entity.id
_entity.type
_entity.pdbx_description
1 polymer ?
#
loop_
_entity_poly.entity_id
_entity_poly.type
_entity_poly.pdbx_seq_one_letter_code
_entity_poly.pdbx_strand_id
1 'polypeptide(L)'
;MTFHFVTDNESMSEKKPSAIEEVLKREKLTKDFEKEKNSQEKKSIAIAAQKIAEANKELDGKGSSTTSARYISSFDIALSQSRQDMRFYFLNEEDYGNRLKSIFMENESVLKRYGIDGKKFLDYVRESYDRYKKIHNLMPLEPMKPKYFKYVEDSVQELVAMFQQRFGK
;
A
#
# COMPACT_ATOMS: atom_id res chain seq x y z
N MET A 1 64.65 41.66 35.57
CA MET A 1 63.19 41.61 35.73
C MET A 1 62.78 40.16 35.81
N THR A 2 62.25 39.80 36.96
CA THR A 2 61.68 38.52 37.38
C THR A 2 60.28 38.35 36.77
N PHE A 3 59.88 37.13 36.40
CA PHE A 3 58.74 36.37 36.97
C PHE A 3 58.18 35.30 36.00
N HIS A 4 57.96 34.13 36.58
CA HIS A 4 57.19 32.99 36.08
C HIS A 4 55.76 33.35 35.67
N PHE A 5 55.13 32.52 34.82
CA PHE A 5 53.92 31.81 35.22
C PHE A 5 53.69 30.58 34.32
N VAL A 6 53.67 29.41 34.97
CA VAL A 6 53.03 28.17 34.51
C VAL A 6 51.53 28.39 34.60
N THR A 7 50.74 27.87 33.66
CA THR A 7 49.43 27.28 33.98
C THR A 7 49.04 26.28 32.92
N ASP A 8 48.91 25.03 33.37
CA ASP A 8 48.13 23.97 32.76
C ASP A 8 46.72 24.46 32.39
N ASN A 9 46.14 23.96 31.30
CA ASN A 9 44.86 23.24 31.43
C ASN A 9 44.45 22.46 30.19
N GLU A 10 44.10 21.21 30.46
CA GLU A 10 43.03 20.41 29.86
C GLU A 10 43.10 20.04 28.37
N SER A 11 43.62 18.83 28.15
CA SER A 11 43.18 17.98 27.05
C SER A 11 41.69 17.64 27.21
N MET A 12 40.81 18.36 26.52
CA MET A 12 39.46 17.86 26.24
C MET A 12 39.58 16.87 25.08
N SER A 13 39.81 15.60 25.44
CA SER A 13 39.62 14.46 24.56
C SER A 13 38.15 14.40 24.13
N GLU A 14 37.80 15.10 23.05
CA GLU A 14 36.57 14.88 22.31
C GLU A 14 36.59 13.46 21.77
N LYS A 15 35.99 12.53 22.53
CA LYS A 15 35.73 11.16 22.07
C LYS A 15 34.75 11.25 20.91
N LYS A 16 35.29 11.28 19.68
CA LYS A 16 34.51 11.10 18.46
C LYS A 16 33.76 9.78 18.58
N PRO A 17 32.41 9.76 18.56
CA PRO A 17 31.67 8.50 18.57
C PRO A 17 32.12 7.68 17.37
N SER A 18 32.46 6.41 17.60
CA SER A 18 32.87 5.50 16.53
C SER A 18 31.78 5.43 15.48
N ALA A 19 32.13 5.45 14.18
CA ALA A 19 31.17 5.33 13.08
C ALA A 19 30.26 4.10 13.24
N ILE A 20 30.77 3.04 13.87
CA ILE A 20 30.02 1.83 14.20
C ILE A 20 28.92 2.11 15.23
N GLU A 21 29.21 2.92 16.25
CA GLU A 21 28.26 3.31 17.28
C GLU A 21 27.15 4.22 16.71
N GLU A 22 27.48 5.06 15.73
CA GLU A 22 26.51 5.89 15.03
C GLU A 22 25.58 5.07 14.13
N VAL A 23 26.10 4.07 13.43
CA VAL A 23 25.31 3.11 12.64
C VAL A 23 24.37 2.31 13.54
N LEU A 24 24.86 1.80 14.68
CA LEU A 24 24.05 1.09 15.68
C LEU A 24 22.91 1.94 16.24
N LYS A 25 23.16 3.23 16.50
CA LYS A 25 22.13 4.18 16.95
C LYS A 25 21.06 4.40 15.88
N ARG A 26 21.47 4.56 14.61
CA ARG A 26 20.54 4.72 13.48
C ARG A 26 19.67 3.49 13.27
N GLU A 27 20.25 2.29 13.27
CA GLU A 27 19.48 1.04 13.16
C GLU A 27 18.49 0.84 14.31
N LYS A 28 18.90 1.18 15.54
CA LYS A 28 18.02 1.11 16.71
C LYS A 28 16.84 2.07 16.59
N LEU A 29 17.10 3.32 16.19
CA LEU A 29 16.04 4.32 15.96
C LEU A 29 15.07 3.90 14.86
N THR A 30 15.56 3.30 13.77
CA THR A 30 14.69 2.76 12.71
C THR A 30 13.81 1.62 13.22
N LYS A 31 14.37 0.67 13.98
CA LYS A 31 13.60 -0.44 14.57
C LYS A 31 12.56 0.05 15.58
N ASP A 32 12.89 1.06 16.38
CA ASP A 32 11.96 1.61 17.35
C ASP A 32 10.82 2.38 16.66
N PHE A 33 11.11 3.11 15.57
CA PHE A 33 10.11 3.79 14.74
C PHE A 33 9.17 2.80 14.03
N GLU A 34 9.69 1.70 13.47
CA GLU A 34 8.87 0.65 12.87
C GLU A 34 7.98 -0.06 13.89
N LYS A 35 8.51 -0.32 15.10
CA LYS A 35 7.72 -0.89 16.20
C LYS A 35 6.61 0.06 16.65
N GLU A 36 6.90 1.35 16.75
CA GLU A 36 5.91 2.34 17.13
C GLU A 36 4.81 2.50 16.06
N LYS A 37 5.19 2.58 14.78
CA LYS A 37 4.25 2.59 13.65
C LYS A 37 3.33 1.36 13.67
N ASN A 38 3.91 0.17 13.81
CA ASN A 38 3.14 -1.09 13.88
C ASN A 38 2.23 -1.14 15.12
N SER A 39 2.66 -0.57 16.26
CA SER A 39 1.86 -0.49 17.48
C SER A 39 0.70 0.49 17.34
N GLN A 40 0.95 1.65 16.71
CA GLN A 40 -0.08 2.65 16.41
C GLN A 40 -1.11 2.13 15.41
N GLU A 41 -0.68 1.43 14.35
CA GLU A 41 -1.57 0.76 13.40
C GLU A 41 -2.41 -0.34 14.08
N LYS A 42 -1.81 -1.16 14.95
CA LYS A 42 -2.59 -2.16 15.72
C LYS A 42 -3.57 -1.52 16.69
N LYS A 43 -3.20 -0.41 17.34
CA LYS A 43 -4.09 0.33 18.25
C LYS A 43 -5.23 1.01 17.49
N SER A 44 -4.97 1.61 16.33
CA SER A 44 -6.03 2.23 15.52
C SER A 44 -7.00 1.20 14.96
N ILE A 45 -6.51 0.03 14.55
CA ILE A 45 -7.33 -1.12 14.14
C ILE A 45 -8.15 -1.64 15.33
N ALA A 46 -7.56 -1.75 16.53
CA ALA A 46 -8.27 -2.21 17.73
C ALA A 46 -9.35 -1.22 18.20
N ILE A 47 -9.09 0.09 18.14
CA ILE A 47 -10.07 1.14 18.45
C ILE A 47 -11.20 1.15 17.42
N ALA A 48 -10.88 0.95 16.13
CA ALA A 48 -11.90 0.81 15.09
C ALA A 48 -12.76 -0.45 15.32
N ALA A 49 -12.13 -1.58 15.68
CA ALA A 49 -12.84 -2.82 16.00
C ALA A 49 -13.72 -2.70 17.26
N GLN A 50 -13.26 -2.00 18.30
CA GLN A 50 -14.06 -1.74 19.50
C GLN A 50 -15.23 -0.81 19.23
N LYS A 51 -15.05 0.28 18.47
CA LYS A 51 -16.16 1.16 18.06
C LYS A 51 -17.21 0.41 17.24
N ILE A 52 -16.79 -0.54 16.41
CA ILE A 52 -17.70 -1.44 15.67
C ILE A 52 -18.43 -2.40 16.62
N ALA A 53 -17.75 -2.94 17.63
CA ALA A 53 -18.36 -3.83 18.63
C ALA A 53 -19.34 -3.10 19.56
N GLU A 54 -19.06 -1.86 19.93
CA GLU A 54 -19.93 -1.01 20.75
C GLU A 54 -21.18 -0.58 19.98
N ALA A 55 -21.05 -0.23 18.69
CA ALA A 55 -22.19 0.06 17.82
C ALA A 55 -23.14 -1.14 17.62
N ASN A 56 -22.65 -2.38 17.78
CA ASN A 56 -23.46 -3.59 17.70
C ASN A 56 -24.29 -3.86 18.97
N LYS A 57 -24.01 -3.20 20.11
CA LYS A 57 -24.73 -3.44 21.37
C LYS A 57 -26.01 -2.58 21.53
N GLU A 58 -26.19 -1.55 20.70
CA GLU A 58 -27.33 -0.61 20.80
C GLU A 58 -28.46 -0.87 19.80
N LEU A 59 -28.38 -1.90 18.96
CA LEU A 59 -29.34 -2.15 17.87
C LEU A 59 -30.02 -3.52 17.97
N ASP A 60 -30.61 -3.81 19.13
CA ASP A 60 -31.59 -4.89 19.28
C ASP A 60 -33.01 -4.29 19.29
N GLY A 61 -33.46 -3.80 18.13
CA GLY A 61 -34.79 -3.21 18.02
C GLY A 61 -35.11 -2.53 16.69
N LYS A 62 -35.84 -3.26 15.83
CA LYS A 62 -36.59 -2.78 14.65
C LYS A 62 -35.80 -2.32 13.41
N GLY A 63 -35.99 -3.09 12.34
CA GLY A 63 -36.33 -2.53 11.03
C GLY A 63 -35.20 -2.47 10.01
N SER A 64 -35.07 -3.55 9.24
CA SER A 64 -34.70 -3.59 7.81
C SER A 64 -34.09 -2.32 7.20
N SER A 65 -32.77 -2.19 7.31
CA SER A 65 -31.92 -1.55 6.30
C SER A 65 -30.63 -2.34 6.26
N THR A 66 -30.43 -3.05 5.15
CA THR A 66 -29.35 -4.01 4.89
C THR A 66 -27.99 -3.31 4.87
N THR A 67 -27.48 -2.88 6.03
CA THR A 67 -26.09 -2.45 6.17
C THR A 67 -25.26 -3.71 6.42
N SER A 68 -25.08 -4.48 5.34
CA SER A 68 -24.20 -5.65 5.33
C SER A 68 -22.82 -5.21 5.80
N ALA A 69 -22.30 -5.85 6.86
CA ALA A 69 -20.93 -5.67 7.30
C ALA A 69 -20.00 -5.78 6.07
N ARG A 70 -19.36 -4.68 5.69
CA ARG A 70 -18.64 -4.56 4.42
C ARG A 70 -17.40 -5.44 4.52
N TYR A 71 -17.45 -6.64 3.93
CA TYR A 71 -16.31 -7.56 3.91
C TYR A 71 -15.14 -6.89 3.19
N ILE A 72 -13.99 -6.76 3.87
CA ILE A 72 -12.77 -6.21 3.28
C ILE A 72 -12.09 -7.32 2.49
N SER A 73 -12.04 -7.18 1.17
CA SER A 73 -11.41 -8.17 0.28
C SER A 73 -9.89 -8.01 0.22
N SER A 74 -9.18 -9.02 -0.30
CA SER A 74 -7.74 -8.88 -0.60
C SER A 74 -7.45 -7.76 -1.59
N PHE A 75 -8.41 -7.45 -2.47
CA PHE A 75 -8.32 -6.34 -3.40
C PHE A 75 -8.39 -4.99 -2.68
N ASP A 76 -9.27 -4.85 -1.69
CA ASP A 76 -9.41 -3.60 -0.92
C ASP A 76 -8.11 -3.24 -0.19
N ILE A 77 -7.47 -4.23 0.41
CA ILE A 77 -6.18 -4.08 1.08
C ILE A 77 -5.10 -3.67 0.08
N ALA A 78 -5.03 -4.38 -1.06
CA ALA A 78 -4.05 -4.09 -2.11
C ALA A 78 -4.25 -2.70 -2.71
N LEU A 79 -5.49 -2.30 -2.99
CA LEU A 79 -5.82 -0.98 -3.52
C LEU A 79 -5.40 0.13 -2.56
N SER A 80 -5.69 -0.03 -1.26
CA SER A 80 -5.27 0.93 -0.24
C SER A 80 -3.75 1.12 -0.20
N GLN A 81 -2.99 0.03 -0.29
CA GLN A 81 -1.53 0.06 -0.33
C GLN A 81 -1.01 0.66 -1.64
N SER A 82 -1.53 0.24 -2.80
CA SER A 82 -1.12 0.74 -4.11
C SER A 82 -1.35 2.24 -4.27
N ARG A 83 -2.40 2.81 -3.65
CA ARG A 83 -2.64 4.27 -3.70
C ARG A 83 -1.55 5.11 -3.04
N GLN A 84 -0.71 4.52 -2.19
CA GLN A 84 0.45 5.19 -1.59
C GLN A 84 1.69 5.12 -2.50
N ASP A 85 1.66 4.29 -3.54
CA ASP A 85 2.73 4.13 -4.51
C ASP A 85 2.43 4.96 -5.77
N MET A 86 3.31 5.92 -6.05
CA MET A 86 3.16 6.84 -7.19
C MET A 86 3.06 6.14 -8.54
N ARG A 87 3.50 4.87 -8.68
CA ARG A 87 3.34 4.11 -9.92
C ARG A 87 1.88 3.77 -10.24
N PHE A 88 1.00 3.86 -9.24
CA PHE A 88 -0.43 3.58 -9.36
C PHE A 88 -1.29 4.85 -9.27
N TYR A 89 -0.73 6.03 -9.58
CA TYR A 89 -1.45 7.31 -9.52
C TYR A 89 -2.81 7.26 -10.21
N PHE A 90 -2.91 6.56 -11.33
CA PHE A 90 -4.12 6.41 -12.14
C PHE A 90 -5.27 5.70 -11.43
N LEU A 91 -5.03 4.96 -10.33
CA LEU A 91 -6.08 4.32 -9.53
C LEU A 91 -6.90 5.32 -8.69
N ASN A 92 -6.43 6.56 -8.59
CA ASN A 92 -7.13 7.67 -7.94
C ASN A 92 -7.96 8.50 -8.93
N GLU A 93 -7.87 8.21 -10.22
CA GLU A 93 -8.62 8.90 -11.26
C GLU A 93 -9.99 8.25 -11.48
N GLU A 94 -11.00 9.11 -11.64
CA GLU A 94 -12.40 8.73 -11.85
C GLU A 94 -12.85 7.59 -10.90
N ASP A 95 -13.49 6.55 -11.45
CA ASP A 95 -13.97 5.38 -10.74
C ASP A 95 -13.16 4.11 -11.09
N TYR A 96 -11.95 4.28 -11.63
CA TYR A 96 -11.15 3.19 -12.19
C TYR A 96 -10.81 2.10 -11.17
N GLY A 97 -10.48 2.48 -9.93
CA GLY A 97 -10.23 1.53 -8.85
C GLY A 97 -11.43 0.63 -8.55
N ASN A 98 -12.65 1.17 -8.60
CA ASN A 98 -13.87 0.40 -8.36
C ASN A 98 -14.23 -0.49 -9.55
N ARG A 99 -14.04 -0.01 -10.79
CA ARG A 99 -14.21 -0.86 -11.99
C ARG A 99 -13.27 -2.07 -11.99
N LEU A 100 -12.00 -1.84 -11.65
CA LEU A 100 -11.02 -2.91 -11.48
C LEU A 100 -11.38 -3.87 -10.34
N LYS A 101 -11.94 -3.35 -9.24
CA LYS A 101 -12.46 -4.16 -8.14
C LYS A 101 -13.56 -5.09 -8.62
N SER A 102 -14.53 -4.59 -9.40
CA SER A 102 -15.61 -5.41 -9.94
C SER A 102 -15.07 -6.57 -10.79
N ILE A 103 -14.13 -6.28 -11.71
CA ILE A 103 -13.49 -7.31 -12.54
C ILE A 103 -12.79 -8.37 -11.69
N PHE A 104 -12.05 -7.95 -10.66
CA PHE A 104 -11.37 -8.88 -9.77
C PHE A 104 -12.37 -9.75 -8.99
N MET A 105 -13.42 -9.17 -8.42
CA MET A 105 -14.42 -9.88 -7.61
C MET A 105 -15.24 -10.87 -8.44
N GLU A 106 -15.63 -10.49 -9.65
CA GLU A 106 -16.35 -11.38 -10.59
C GLU A 106 -15.52 -12.61 -10.98
N ASN A 107 -14.19 -12.49 -10.95
CA ASN A 107 -13.25 -13.52 -11.43
C ASN A 107 -12.36 -14.09 -10.32
N GLU A 108 -12.63 -13.77 -9.05
CA GLU A 108 -11.73 -14.05 -7.92
C GLU A 108 -11.40 -15.54 -7.83
N SER A 109 -12.40 -16.41 -8.01
CA SER A 109 -12.21 -17.86 -7.93
C SER A 109 -11.25 -18.40 -8.99
N VAL A 110 -11.29 -17.86 -10.22
CA VAL A 110 -10.39 -18.23 -11.31
C VAL A 110 -9.00 -17.69 -11.04
N LEU A 111 -8.88 -16.39 -10.71
CA LEU A 111 -7.62 -15.72 -10.41
C LEU A 111 -6.88 -16.40 -9.25
N LYS A 112 -7.60 -16.78 -8.19
CA LYS A 112 -7.05 -17.49 -7.03
C LYS A 112 -6.46 -18.86 -7.38
N ARG A 113 -7.04 -19.60 -8.34
CA ARG A 113 -6.49 -20.88 -8.81
C ARG A 113 -5.12 -20.72 -9.47
N TYR A 114 -4.87 -19.57 -10.09
CA TYR A 114 -3.58 -19.20 -10.67
C TYR A 114 -2.67 -18.46 -9.67
N GLY A 115 -3.07 -18.37 -8.40
CA GLY A 115 -2.31 -17.69 -7.36
C GLY A 115 -2.21 -16.17 -7.58
N ILE A 116 -3.20 -15.57 -8.24
CA ILE A 116 -3.33 -14.13 -8.43
C ILE A 116 -4.24 -13.58 -7.33
N ASP A 117 -3.61 -12.87 -6.39
CA ASP A 117 -4.29 -12.10 -5.35
C ASP A 117 -4.50 -10.64 -5.80
N GLY A 118 -5.12 -9.83 -4.95
CA GLY A 118 -5.39 -8.42 -5.25
C GLY A 118 -4.12 -7.63 -5.60
N LYS A 119 -2.99 -7.94 -4.95
CA LYS A 119 -1.71 -7.27 -5.22
C LYS A 119 -1.19 -7.62 -6.61
N LYS A 120 -1.08 -8.91 -6.94
CA LYS A 120 -0.64 -9.36 -8.27
C LYS A 120 -1.55 -8.86 -9.38
N PHE A 121 -2.86 -8.83 -9.13
CA PHE A 121 -3.81 -8.26 -10.08
C PHE A 121 -3.52 -6.79 -10.36
N LEU A 122 -3.32 -5.97 -9.31
CA LEU A 122 -2.96 -4.56 -9.51
C LEU A 122 -1.58 -4.40 -10.16
N ASP A 123 -0.60 -5.26 -9.85
CA ASP A 123 0.69 -5.27 -10.55
C ASP A 123 0.50 -5.50 -12.06
N TYR A 124 -0.37 -6.43 -12.48
CA TYR A 124 -0.74 -6.63 -13.89
C TYR A 124 -1.43 -5.42 -14.51
N VAL A 125 -2.34 -4.76 -13.78
CA VAL A 125 -3.00 -3.54 -14.23
C VAL A 125 -1.96 -2.45 -14.51
N ARG A 126 -1.04 -2.20 -13.57
CA ARG A 126 0.05 -1.23 -13.71
C ARG A 126 0.91 -1.56 -14.92
N GLU A 127 1.34 -2.82 -15.06
CA GLU A 127 2.18 -3.24 -16.19
C GLU A 127 1.47 -3.09 -17.54
N SER A 128 0.16 -3.33 -17.58
CA SER A 128 -0.65 -3.12 -18.79
C SER A 128 -0.69 -1.64 -19.18
N TYR A 129 -0.82 -0.74 -18.20
CA TYR A 129 -0.74 0.69 -18.48
C TYR A 129 0.68 1.13 -18.86
N ASP A 130 1.72 0.61 -18.23
CA ASP A 130 3.11 0.89 -18.59
C ASP A 130 3.42 0.46 -20.04
N ARG A 131 2.88 -0.70 -20.49
CA ARG A 131 2.96 -1.12 -21.90
C ARG A 131 2.25 -0.14 -22.82
N TYR A 132 1.04 0.29 -22.46
CA TYR A 132 0.30 1.30 -23.24
C TYR A 132 1.10 2.60 -23.38
N LYS A 133 1.62 3.14 -22.26
CA LYS A 133 2.46 4.35 -22.26
C LYS A 133 3.67 4.20 -23.16
N LYS A 134 4.35 3.04 -23.13
CA LYS A 134 5.50 2.75 -23.97
C LYS A 134 5.15 2.73 -25.46
N ILE A 135 4.04 2.08 -25.83
CA ILE A 135 3.58 2.00 -27.23
C ILE A 135 3.20 3.39 -27.77
N HIS A 136 2.59 4.22 -26.92
CA HIS A 136 2.07 5.53 -27.28
C HIS A 136 3.02 6.70 -26.96
N ASN A 137 4.26 6.42 -26.53
CA ASN A 137 5.26 7.42 -26.12
C ASN A 137 4.72 8.45 -25.11
N LEU A 138 3.93 8.00 -24.14
CA LEU A 138 3.37 8.86 -23.10
C LEU A 138 4.39 9.14 -21.98
N MET A 139 4.25 10.29 -21.33
CA MET A 139 5.04 10.63 -20.16
C MET A 139 4.73 9.68 -18.97
N PRO A 140 5.68 9.44 -18.04
CA PRO A 140 5.47 8.50 -16.94
C PRO A 140 4.23 8.76 -16.09
N LEU A 141 3.93 10.04 -15.83
CA LEU A 141 2.82 10.54 -15.01
C LEU A 141 1.74 11.23 -15.86
N GLU A 142 1.59 10.84 -17.12
CA GLU A 142 0.51 11.31 -17.98
C GLU A 142 -0.86 10.93 -17.38
N PRO A 143 -1.81 11.87 -17.18
CA PRO A 143 -3.13 11.55 -16.64
C PRO A 143 -3.84 10.43 -17.42
N MET A 144 -4.50 9.54 -16.70
CA MET A 144 -5.19 8.38 -17.23
C MET A 144 -6.53 8.76 -17.87
N LYS A 145 -6.52 8.97 -19.19
CA LYS A 145 -7.74 9.24 -19.96
C LYS A 145 -8.61 7.97 -20.08
N PRO A 146 -9.94 8.10 -20.26
CA PRO A 146 -10.84 6.95 -20.40
C PRO A 146 -10.44 5.96 -21.50
N LYS A 147 -9.89 6.46 -22.63
CA LYS A 147 -9.36 5.61 -23.71
C LYS A 147 -8.19 4.74 -23.26
N TYR A 148 -7.33 5.26 -22.38
CA TYR A 148 -6.15 4.57 -21.90
C TYR A 148 -6.56 3.51 -20.87
N PHE A 149 -7.52 3.86 -20.01
CA PHE A 149 -8.15 2.90 -19.11
C PHE A 149 -8.85 1.78 -19.86
N LYS A 150 -9.57 2.08 -20.94
CA LYS A 150 -10.23 1.06 -21.76
C LYS A 150 -9.24 -0.01 -22.26
N TYR A 151 -8.06 0.40 -22.73
CA TYR A 151 -7.01 -0.53 -23.13
C TYR A 151 -6.54 -1.45 -21.98
N VAL A 152 -6.39 -0.89 -20.78
CA VAL A 152 -5.98 -1.65 -19.58
C VAL A 152 -7.09 -2.63 -19.18
N GLU A 153 -8.33 -2.18 -19.19
CA GLU A 153 -9.51 -3.02 -18.93
C GLU A 153 -9.59 -4.19 -19.92
N ASP A 154 -9.42 -3.93 -21.22
CA ASP A 154 -9.40 -4.95 -22.27
C ASP A 154 -8.26 -5.96 -22.05
N SER A 155 -7.06 -5.47 -21.72
CA SER A 155 -5.90 -6.33 -21.44
C SER A 155 -6.13 -7.26 -20.24
N VAL A 156 -6.81 -6.76 -19.19
CA VAL A 156 -7.14 -7.53 -18.00
C VAL A 156 -8.25 -8.55 -18.29
N GLN A 157 -9.26 -8.16 -19.06
CA GLN A 157 -10.33 -9.08 -19.47
C GLN A 157 -9.79 -10.20 -20.36
N GLU A 158 -8.86 -9.91 -21.26
CA GLU A 158 -8.17 -10.92 -22.08
C GLU A 158 -7.38 -11.91 -21.21
N LEU A 159 -6.64 -11.40 -20.21
CA LEU A 159 -5.93 -12.25 -19.24
C LEU A 159 -6.89 -13.22 -18.52
N VAL A 160 -8.03 -12.70 -18.05
CA VAL A 160 -9.08 -13.51 -17.41
C VAL A 160 -9.63 -14.56 -18.39
N ALA A 161 -9.92 -14.17 -19.63
CA ALA A 161 -10.42 -15.08 -20.65
C ALA A 161 -9.42 -16.21 -20.94
N MET A 162 -8.12 -15.92 -21.00
CA MET A 162 -7.07 -16.95 -21.16
C MET A 162 -7.04 -17.93 -19.99
N PHE A 163 -7.22 -17.45 -18.76
CA PHE A 163 -7.29 -18.32 -17.58
C PHE A 163 -8.52 -19.22 -17.59
N GLN A 164 -9.65 -18.68 -18.02
CA GLN A 164 -10.89 -19.43 -18.20
C GLN A 164 -10.74 -20.47 -19.32
N GLN A 165 -10.14 -20.16 -20.46
CA GLN A 165 -9.97 -21.14 -21.55
C GLN A 165 -9.09 -22.34 -21.16
N ARG A 166 -8.06 -22.14 -20.33
CA ARG A 166 -7.15 -23.23 -19.91
C ARG A 166 -7.75 -24.23 -18.91
N PHE A 167 -8.83 -23.87 -18.20
CA PHE A 167 -9.52 -24.76 -17.24
C PHE A 167 -11.04 -24.76 -17.36
N GLY A 168 -11.56 -24.11 -18.40
CA GLY A 168 -12.95 -24.07 -18.76
C GLY A 168 -13.29 -25.41 -19.37
N LYS A 169 -14.11 -26.17 -18.65
CA LYS A 169 -15.00 -27.14 -19.29
C LYS A 169 -16.08 -26.36 -20.02
#